data_AF-A0A2N2SPC6-F1
#
_entry.id   AF-A0A2N2SPC6-F1
#
_cell.length_a   1.000
_cell.length_b   1.000
_cell.length_c   1.000
_cell.angle_alpha   90.00
_cell.angle_beta   90.00
_cell.angle_gamma   90.00
#
_symmetry.space_group_name_H-M   'P 1'
#
loop_
_entity.id
_entity.type
_entity.pdbx_description
1 polymer ?
#
loop_
_entity_poly.entity_id
_entity_poly.type
_entity_poly.pdbx_seq_one_letter_code
_entity_poly.pdbx_strand_id
1 'polypeptide(L)'
;MKAKFLVPLFLFLLLIGFLGFGLTLNPREVPSPLIDKPAPAFRLARLDQPEQTFGLDEMKGQVWLLNVWASWCVACRQEHPVLVELSRRGVVPIVGLNYKEVRGDGEIDARGMA
;
A
#
# COMPACT_ATOMS: atom_id res chain seq x y z
N MET A 1 33.37 41.99 -20.70
CA MET A 1 31.93 42.31 -20.53
C MET A 1 30.97 41.30 -21.19
N LYS A 2 31.42 40.20 -21.83
CA LYS A 2 30.53 39.24 -22.53
C LYS A 2 30.07 38.04 -21.67
N ALA A 3 30.85 37.63 -20.67
CA ALA A 3 30.56 36.44 -19.85
C ALA A 3 29.29 36.57 -18.99
N LYS A 4 28.91 37.79 -18.59
CA LYS A 4 27.71 38.05 -17.76
C LYS A 4 26.41 37.70 -18.48
N PHE A 5 26.39 37.77 -19.81
CA PHE A 5 25.22 37.40 -20.63
C PHE A 5 25.06 35.88 -20.82
N LEU A 6 26.08 35.08 -20.51
CA LEU A 6 26.02 33.62 -20.59
C LEU A 6 25.47 32.98 -19.31
N VAL A 7 25.46 33.72 -18.20
CA VAL A 7 24.98 33.22 -16.91
C VAL A 7 23.52 32.76 -16.95
N PRO A 8 22.56 33.54 -17.51
CA PRO A 8 21.17 33.08 -17.60
C PRO A 8 21.00 31.82 -18.45
N LEU A 9 21.76 31.70 -19.55
CA LEU A 9 21.73 30.52 -20.42
C LEU A 9 22.25 29.28 -19.71
N PHE A 10 23.36 29.41 -18.96
CA PHE A 10 23.89 28.29 -18.18
C PHE A 10 22.92 27.81 -17.11
N LEU A 11 22.30 28.73 -16.36
CA LEU A 11 21.29 28.38 -15.35
C LEU A 11 20.08 27.68 -15.96
N PHE A 12 19.64 28.14 -17.14
CA PHE A 12 18.53 27.50 -17.86
C PHE A 12 18.88 26.07 -18.30
N LEU A 13 20.08 25.86 -18.84
CA LEU A 13 20.55 24.52 -19.23
C LEU A 13 20.70 23.59 -18.02
N LEU A 14 21.19 24.11 -16.89
CA LEU A 14 21.29 23.35 -15.64
C LEU A 14 19.90 22.95 -15.14
N LEU A 15 18.92 23.86 -15.17
CA LEU A 15 17.54 23.57 -14.81
C LEU A 15 16.90 22.52 -15.74
N ILE A 16 17.11 22.63 -17.06
CA ILE A 16 16.65 21.62 -18.03
C ILE A 16 17.28 20.26 -17.71
N GLY A 17 18.58 20.21 -17.46
CA GLY A 17 19.26 18.96 -17.11
C GLY A 17 18.70 18.34 -15.84
N PHE A 18 18.48 19.15 -14.80
CA PHE A 18 17.89 18.70 -13.54
C PHE A 18 16.46 18.16 -13.71
N LEU A 19 15.59 18.90 -14.40
CA LEU A 19 14.21 18.48 -14.65
C LEU A 19 14.15 17.26 -15.57
N GLY A 20 14.99 17.22 -16.61
CA GLY A 20 15.11 16.08 -17.53
C GLY A 20 15.56 14.81 -16.82
N PHE A 21 16.49 14.91 -15.86
CA PHE A 21 16.87 13.79 -15.01
C PHE A 21 15.70 13.32 -14.13
N GLY A 22 14.91 14.24 -13.57
CA GLY A 22 13.70 13.91 -12.80
C GLY A 22 12.68 13.07 -13.57
N LEU A 23 12.59 13.21 -14.89
CA LEU A 23 11.71 12.39 -15.74
C LEU A 23 12.16 10.93 -15.89
N THR A 24 13.39 10.60 -15.49
CA THR A 24 13.90 9.22 -15.51
C THR A 24 13.55 8.44 -14.24
N LEU A 25 13.03 9.11 -13.20
CA LEU A 25 12.58 8.46 -11.97
C LEU A 25 11.30 7.67 -12.22
N ASN A 26 11.22 6.45 -11.67
CA ASN A 26 10.04 5.60 -11.80
C ASN A 26 8.99 5.97 -10.74
N PRO A 27 7.87 6.61 -11.09
CA PRO A 27 6.86 7.04 -10.12
C PRO A 27 6.04 5.87 -9.54
N ARG A 28 6.25 4.63 -10.03
CA ARG A 28 5.51 3.43 -9.60
C ARG A 28 6.22 2.67 -8.49
N GLU A 29 7.46 3.03 -8.16
CA GLU A 29 8.19 2.41 -7.06
C GLU A 29 7.73 3.03 -5.73
N VAL A 30 7.12 2.20 -4.89
CA VAL A 30 6.75 2.56 -3.51
C VAL A 30 7.69 1.79 -2.58
N PRO A 31 8.90 2.30 -2.29
CA PRO A 31 9.85 1.61 -1.43
C PRO A 31 9.28 1.51 -0.01
N SER A 32 9.26 0.30 0.54
CA SER A 32 8.84 0.07 1.91
C SER A 32 9.99 0.40 2.87
N PRO A 33 9.81 1.31 3.84
CA PRO A 33 10.82 1.60 4.85
C PRO A 33 10.92 0.50 5.94
N LEU A 34 10.12 -0.57 5.82
CA LEU A 34 9.96 -1.62 6.82
C LEU A 34 10.61 -2.96 6.45
N ILE A 35 11.31 -3.05 5.31
CA ILE A 35 12.07 -4.25 4.97
C ILE A 35 13.19 -4.48 6.01
N ASP A 36 13.39 -5.74 6.39
CA ASP A 36 14.33 -6.20 7.43
C ASP A 36 14.11 -5.60 8.83
N LYS A 37 12.95 -5.00 9.08
CA LYS A 37 12.53 -4.51 10.39
C LYS A 37 11.48 -5.45 11.00
N PRO A 38 11.45 -5.58 12.33
CA PRO A 38 10.39 -6.34 12.98
C PRO A 38 9.03 -5.71 12.66
N ALA A 39 8.04 -6.56 12.35
CA ALA A 39 6.67 -6.09 12.19
C ALA A 39 6.18 -5.42 13.49
N PRO A 40 5.45 -4.29 13.41
CA PRO A 40 4.93 -3.62 14.60
C PRO A 40 4.04 -4.54 15.43
N ALA A 41 4.18 -4.48 16.76
CA ALA A 41 3.31 -5.24 17.65
C ALA A 41 1.87 -4.70 17.58
N PHE A 42 0.90 -5.59 17.45
CA PHE A 42 -0.52 -5.26 17.51
C PHE A 42 -1.30 -6.38 18.19
N ARG A 43 -2.45 -6.01 18.76
CA ARG A 43 -3.49 -6.95 19.16
C ARG A 43 -4.84 -6.28 18.98
N LEU A 44 -5.68 -6.85 18.12
CA LEU A 44 -6.92 -6.25 17.68
C LEU A 44 -8.05 -7.26 17.77
N ALA A 45 -9.29 -6.79 17.96
CA ALA A 45 -10.48 -7.64 17.87
C ALA A 45 -10.63 -8.19 16.44
N ARG A 46 -11.05 -9.44 16.32
CA ARG A 46 -11.32 -10.05 15.01
C ARG A 46 -12.59 -9.47 14.41
N LEU A 47 -12.63 -9.39 13.08
CA LEU A 47 -13.77 -8.85 12.33
C LEU A 47 -14.99 -9.81 12.36
N ASP A 48 -14.76 -11.12 12.32
CA ASP A 48 -15.81 -12.13 12.36
C ASP A 48 -16.31 -12.42 13.79
N GLN A 49 -15.42 -12.34 14.78
CA GLN A 49 -15.70 -12.68 16.18
C GLN A 49 -15.15 -11.59 17.12
N PRO A 50 -15.91 -10.53 17.40
CA PRO A 50 -15.45 -9.36 18.19
C PRO A 50 -14.86 -9.70 19.55
N GLU A 51 -15.36 -10.76 20.18
CA GLU A 51 -14.94 -11.22 21.51
C GLU A 51 -13.52 -11.82 21.50
N GLN A 52 -13.03 -12.21 20.32
CA GLN A 52 -11.71 -12.78 20.14
C GLN A 52 -10.75 -11.72 19.63
N THR A 53 -9.50 -11.82 20.07
CA THR A 53 -8.41 -10.97 19.60
C THR A 53 -7.44 -11.76 18.74
N PHE A 54 -6.82 -11.05 17.79
CA PHE A 54 -5.73 -11.56 16.98
C PHE A 54 -4.50 -10.66 17.15
N GLY A 55 -3.32 -11.25 17.28
CA GLY A 55 -2.04 -10.54 17.43
C GLY A 55 -0.91 -11.08 16.57
N LEU A 56 0.14 -10.27 16.42
CA LEU A 56 1.35 -10.63 15.65
C LEU A 56 2.01 -11.93 16.18
N ASP A 57 1.88 -12.18 17.49
CA ASP A 57 2.43 -13.36 18.16
C ASP A 57 1.90 -14.69 17.61
N GLU A 58 0.68 -14.72 17.09
CA GLU A 58 0.07 -15.94 16.51
C GLU A 58 0.69 -16.35 15.18
N MET A 59 1.39 -15.43 14.50
CA MET A 59 2.04 -15.68 13.20
C MET A 59 3.56 -15.73 13.28
N LYS A 60 4.15 -15.70 14.49
CA LYS A 60 5.60 -15.81 14.67
C LYS A 60 6.09 -17.20 14.23
N GLY A 61 7.29 -17.23 13.63
CA GLY A 61 7.95 -18.48 13.24
C GLY A 61 7.48 -19.06 11.90
N GLN A 62 6.55 -18.40 11.20
CA GLN A 62 6.10 -18.79 9.87
C GLN A 62 6.05 -17.59 8.92
N VAL A 63 6.13 -17.86 7.62
CA VAL A 63 5.90 -16.86 6.58
C VAL A 63 4.40 -16.75 6.34
N TRP A 64 3.89 -15.52 6.30
CA TRP A 64 2.46 -15.23 6.12
C TRP A 64 2.27 -13.92 5.36
N LEU A 65 1.08 -13.73 4.81
CA LEU A 65 0.69 -12.54 4.07
C LEU A 65 -0.31 -11.72 4.88
N LEU A 66 0.02 -10.46 5.16
CA LEU A 66 -0.91 -9.47 5.71
C LEU A 66 -1.45 -8.60 4.57
N ASN A 67 -2.75 -8.70 4.28
CA ASN A 67 -3.42 -7.90 3.26
C ASN A 67 -4.20 -6.75 3.92
N VAL A 68 -3.91 -5.50 3.55
CA VAL A 68 -4.62 -4.32 4.06
C VAL A 68 -5.73 -3.98 3.07
N TRP A 69 -6.98 -3.97 3.52
CA TRP A 69 -8.13 -3.84 2.63
C TRP A 69 -9.29 -3.05 3.27
N ALA A 70 -10.23 -2.65 2.43
CA ALA A 70 -11.52 -2.07 2.82
C ALA A 70 -12.56 -2.30 1.70
N SER A 71 -13.85 -2.23 2.01
CA SER A 71 -14.94 -2.41 1.03
C SER A 71 -14.98 -1.28 -0.01
N TRP A 72 -14.67 -0.05 0.42
CA TRP A 72 -14.60 1.14 -0.44
C TRP A 72 -13.39 1.12 -1.41
N CYS A 73 -12.41 0.24 -1.18
CA CYS A 73 -11.21 0.13 -1.99
C CYS A 73 -11.49 -0.65 -3.29
N VAL A 74 -11.58 0.06 -4.42
CA VAL A 74 -11.84 -0.54 -5.74
C VAL A 74 -10.76 -1.56 -6.14
N ALA A 75 -9.49 -1.22 -5.91
CA ALA A 75 -8.37 -2.11 -6.22
C ALA A 75 -8.44 -3.42 -5.41
N CYS A 76 -8.84 -3.34 -4.14
CA CYS A 76 -8.99 -4.48 -3.25
C CYS A 76 -10.05 -5.46 -3.77
N ARG A 77 -11.14 -4.96 -4.37
CA ARG A 77 -12.16 -5.81 -5.00
C ARG A 77 -11.64 -6.57 -6.22
N GLN A 78 -10.77 -5.94 -7.02
CA GLN A 78 -10.13 -6.59 -8.15
C GLN A 78 -9.09 -7.63 -7.70
N GLU A 79 -8.41 -7.36 -6.58
CA GLU A 79 -7.41 -8.26 -5.98
C GLU A 79 -8.05 -9.49 -5.31
N HIS A 80 -9.25 -9.34 -4.74
CA HIS A 80 -9.87 -10.35 -3.88
C HIS A 80 -9.95 -11.77 -4.48
N PRO A 81 -10.37 -11.98 -5.75
CA PRO A 81 -10.41 -13.31 -6.33
C PRO A 81 -9.04 -13.99 -6.37
N VAL A 82 -7.96 -13.23 -6.56
CA VAL A 82 -6.58 -13.74 -6.59
C VAL A 82 -6.16 -14.20 -5.20
N LEU A 83 -6.49 -13.44 -4.15
CA LEU A 83 -6.19 -13.83 -2.77
C LEU A 83 -6.99 -15.06 -2.32
N VAL A 84 -8.26 -15.16 -2.73
CA VAL A 84 -9.09 -16.34 -2.45
C VAL A 84 -8.49 -17.59 -3.11
N GLU A 85 -8.06 -17.48 -4.36
CA GLU A 85 -7.40 -18.57 -5.07
C GLU A 85 -6.07 -18.95 -4.41
N LEU A 86 -5.26 -17.98 -3.99
CA LEU A 86 -4.00 -18.23 -3.27
C LEU A 86 -4.25 -18.93 -1.92
N SER A 87 -5.28 -18.50 -1.19
CA SER A 87 -5.70 -19.11 0.08
C SER A 87 -6.11 -20.57 -0.12
N ARG A 88 -6.88 -20.88 -1.17
CA ARG A 88 -7.30 -22.25 -1.50
C ARG A 88 -6.13 -23.17 -1.84
N ARG A 89 -5.07 -22.62 -2.44
CA ARG A 89 -3.84 -23.37 -2.72
C ARG A 89 -3.00 -23.65 -1.48
N GLY A 90 -3.25 -22.95 -0.37
CA GLY A 90 -2.55 -23.15 0.89
C GLY A 90 -1.06 -22.79 0.85
N VAL A 91 -0.66 -21.87 -0.04
CA VAL A 91 0.76 -21.50 -0.21
C VAL A 91 1.31 -20.79 1.03
N VAL A 92 0.54 -19.86 1.60
CA VAL A 92 0.84 -19.14 2.84
C VAL A 92 -0.47 -18.80 3.56
N PRO A 93 -0.47 -18.68 4.91
CA PRO A 93 -1.57 -18.08 5.64
C PRO A 93 -1.79 -16.62 5.17
N ILE A 94 -3.06 -16.26 4.94
CA ILE A 94 -3.44 -14.89 4.55
C ILE A 94 -4.32 -14.32 5.65
N VAL A 95 -3.94 -13.15 6.16
CA VAL A 95 -4.68 -12.42 7.19
C VAL A 95 -5.05 -11.04 6.65
N GLY A 96 -6.32 -10.66 6.77
CA GLY A 96 -6.83 -9.36 6.33
C GLY A 96 -6.86 -8.33 7.46
N LEU A 97 -6.26 -7.16 7.26
CA LEU A 97 -6.43 -5.97 8.09
C LEU A 97 -7.49 -5.06 7.45
N ASN A 98 -8.66 -5.03 8.06
CA ASN A 98 -9.71 -4.09 7.68
C ASN A 98 -9.32 -2.68 8.13
N TYR A 99 -9.07 -1.79 7.18
CA TYR A 99 -8.43 -0.50 7.43
C TYR A 99 -9.38 0.67 7.19
N LYS A 100 -9.61 1.47 8.24
CA LYS A 100 -10.45 2.68 8.21
C LYS A 100 -11.83 2.41 7.60
N GLU A 101 -12.51 1.41 8.14
CA GLU A 101 -13.86 1.03 7.76
C GLU A 101 -14.73 0.97 9.02
N VAL A 102 -16.01 1.36 8.92
CA VAL A 102 -16.91 1.30 10.07
C VAL A 102 -17.57 -0.07 10.08
N ARG A 103 -17.49 -0.78 11.20
CA ARG A 103 -18.04 -2.13 11.27
C ARG A 103 -19.55 -2.12 10.98
N GLY A 104 -19.96 -2.82 9.92
CA GLY A 104 -21.36 -2.90 9.49
C GLY A 104 -21.78 -1.90 8.41
N ASP A 105 -20.87 -1.02 7.95
CA ASP A 105 -21.12 -0.08 6.84
C ASP A 105 -20.73 -0.63 5.46
N GLY A 106 -20.24 -1.88 5.38
CA GLY A 106 -19.71 -2.50 4.16
C GLY A 106 -20.73 -2.72 3.03
N GLU A 107 -21.92 -2.13 3.13
CA GLU A 107 -22.82 -1.96 2.01
C GLU A 107 -22.24 -0.93 1.03
N ILE A 108 -22.32 -1.26 -0.26
CA ILE A 108 -21.91 -0.34 -1.32
C ILE A 108 -22.92 0.82 -1.31
N ASP A 109 -22.47 2.06 -1.08
CA ASP A 109 -23.28 3.25 -1.40
C ASP A 109 -23.41 3.38 -2.93
N ALA A 110 -24.29 2.57 -3.50
CA ALA A 110 -24.61 2.56 -4.92
C ALA A 110 -25.45 3.78 -5.34
N ARG A 111 -25.85 4.66 -4.39
CA ARG A 111 -26.64 5.87 -4.70
C ARG A 111 -25.83 6.94 -5.41
N GLY A 112 -24.50 6.87 -5.38
CA GLY A 112 -23.60 7.77 -6.10
C GLY A 112 -23.09 7.24 -7.45
N MET A 113 -23.59 6.09 -7.93
CA MET A 113 -23.15 5.43 -9.18
C MET A 113 -24.21 5.47 -10.29
N ALA A 114 -25.11 6.45 -10.26
CA ALA A 114 -26.03 6.79 -11.35
C ALA A 114 -25.76 8.20 -11.86
#